data_AF-A0ABD2YWP9-F1
#
_entry.id   AF-A0ABD2YWP9-F1
#
_cell.length_a   1.000
_cell.length_b   1.000
_cell.length_c   1.000
_cell.angle_alpha   90.00
_cell.angle_beta   90.00
_cell.angle_gamma   90.00
#
_symmetry.space_group_name_H-M   'P 1'
#
loop_
_entity.id
_entity.type
_entity.pdbx_description
1 polymer ?
#
loop_
_entity_poly.entity_id
_entity_poly.type
_entity_poly.pdbx_seq_one_letter_code
_entity_poly.pdbx_strand_id
1 'polypeptide(L)' 'KLLIDKIDLVHWRATTRHFPSLQCLVLKSSELLEEILFGVAEIPSLQVIELHYCSKSSEISAREIQEQIEAFDVVIHSDE' A
#
# COMPACT_ATOMS: atom_id res chain seq x y z
N LYS A 1 -3.22 11.62 -3.94
CA LYS A 1 -3.97 10.35 -3.73
C LYS A 1 -3.84 9.50 -4.99
N LEU A 2 -3.60 8.20 -4.85
CA LEU A 2 -3.50 7.23 -5.94
C LEU A 2 -4.45 6.07 -5.63
N LEU A 3 -5.28 5.70 -6.60
CA LEU A 3 -6.20 4.57 -6.51
C LEU A 3 -5.82 3.56 -7.58
N ILE A 4 -5.66 2.31 -7.17
CA ILE A 4 -5.49 1.16 -8.04
C ILE A 4 -6.60 0.17 -7.70
N ASP A 5 -7.39 -0.20 -8.68
CA ASP A 5 -8.59 -1.02 -8.52
C ASP A 5 -8.63 -2.09 -9.61
N LYS A 6 -8.80 -3.36 -9.20
CA LYS A 6 -8.91 -4.54 -10.09
C LYS A 6 -7.77 -4.66 -11.10
N ILE A 7 -6.55 -4.40 -10.64
CA ILE A 7 -5.36 -4.65 -11.44
C ILE A 7 -4.69 -5.90 -10.90
N ASP A 8 -4.21 -6.75 -11.81
CA ASP A 8 -3.33 -7.89 -11.50
C ASP A 8 -1.93 -7.41 -11.07
N LEU A 9 -1.90 -6.51 -10.08
CA LEU A 9 -0.70 -5.90 -9.57
C LEU A 9 0.01 -6.90 -8.65
N VAL A 10 1.01 -7.58 -9.19
CA VAL A 10 1.82 -8.54 -8.43
C VAL A 10 2.91 -7.84 -7.62
N HIS A 11 3.55 -6.82 -8.21
CA HIS A 11 4.68 -6.12 -7.61
C HIS A 11 4.54 -4.60 -7.68
N TRP A 12 4.86 -3.92 -6.59
CA TRP A 12 4.90 -2.45 -6.54
C TRP A 12 6.30 -1.87 -6.83
N ARG A 13 6.52 -1.19 -7.95
CA ARG A 13 7.85 -0.62 -8.30
C ARG A 13 7.96 0.92 -8.30
N ALA A 14 7.02 1.62 -7.69
CA ALA A 14 7.10 3.07 -7.59
C ALA A 14 7.86 3.53 -6.33
N THR A 15 8.47 4.70 -6.44
CA THR A 15 9.28 5.36 -5.40
C THR A 15 8.89 6.82 -5.31
N THR A 16 9.47 7.54 -4.35
CA THR A 16 9.39 9.01 -4.20
C THR A 16 9.47 9.81 -5.49
N ARG A 17 10.35 9.40 -6.42
CA ARG A 17 10.54 10.11 -7.69
C ARG A 17 9.30 10.09 -8.59
N HIS A 18 8.51 9.04 -8.50
CA HIS A 18 7.31 8.86 -9.31
C HIS A 18 6.13 9.60 -8.71
N PHE A 19 6.05 9.66 -7.37
CA PHE A 19 4.96 10.30 -6.65
C PHE A 19 5.43 11.12 -5.44
N PRO A 20 6.09 12.27 -5.66
CA PRO A 20 6.69 13.05 -4.56
C PRO A 20 5.67 13.64 -3.58
N SER A 21 4.41 13.78 -3.99
CA SER A 21 3.32 14.36 -3.19
C SER A 21 2.20 13.35 -2.88
N LEU A 22 2.48 12.04 -2.94
CA LEU A 22 1.48 11.03 -2.67
C LEU A 22 1.22 10.91 -1.17
N GLN A 23 0.04 11.38 -0.75
CA GLN A 23 -0.41 11.29 0.64
C GLN A 23 -1.22 10.03 0.97
N CYS A 24 -1.90 9.45 -0.01
CA CYS A 24 -2.85 8.36 0.19
C CYS A 24 -2.74 7.38 -0.97
N LEU A 25 -2.42 6.13 -0.66
CA LEU A 25 -2.44 5.00 -1.59
C LEU A 25 -3.65 4.12 -1.26
N VAL A 26 -4.53 3.89 -2.23
CA VAL A 26 -5.69 3.01 -2.09
C VAL A 26 -5.54 1.85 -3.07
N LEU A 27 -5.49 0.63 -2.54
CA LEU A 27 -5.46 -0.61 -3.30
C LEU A 27 -6.79 -1.32 -3.11
N LYS A 28 -7.45 -1.66 -4.22
CA LYS A 28 -8.74 -2.36 -4.22
C LYS A 28 -8.70 -3.61 -5.08
N SER A 29 -9.20 -4.72 -4.53
CA SER A 29 -9.29 -5.99 -5.25
C SER A 29 -7.95 -6.45 -5.84
N SER A 30 -6.86 -6.21 -5.10
CA SER A 30 -5.50 -6.59 -5.49
C SER A 30 -5.10 -7.92 -4.85
N GLU A 31 -5.75 -9.00 -5.28
CA GLU A 31 -5.55 -10.35 -4.72
C GLU A 31 -4.18 -10.95 -5.05
N LEU A 32 -3.57 -10.49 -6.15
CA LEU A 32 -2.27 -10.97 -6.60
C LEU A 32 -1.09 -10.21 -6.01
N LEU A 33 -1.34 -9.15 -5.23
CA LEU A 33 -0.27 -8.37 -4.63
C LEU A 33 0.39 -9.18 -3.52
N GLU A 34 1.63 -9.59 -3.78
CA GLU A 34 2.39 -10.42 -2.84
C GLU A 34 2.87 -9.60 -1.64
N GLU A 35 3.39 -8.40 -1.89
CA GLU A 35 3.96 -7.53 -0.88
C GLU A 35 3.76 -6.05 -1.23
N ILE A 36 3.58 -5.21 -0.22
CA ILE A 36 3.75 -3.77 -0.37
C ILE A 36 5.25 -3.52 -0.26
N LEU A 37 5.90 -3.10 -1.35
CA LEU A 37 7.34 -2.84 -1.30
C LEU A 37 7.64 -1.57 -0.47
N PHE A 38 8.73 -1.63 0.31
CA PHE A 38 9.27 -0.55 1.15
C PHE A 38 9.43 0.79 0.39
N GLY A 39 9.56 0.78 -0.94
CA GLY A 39 9.64 1.99 -1.75
C GLY A 39 8.40 2.92 -1.67
N VAL A 40 7.22 2.39 -1.32
CA VAL A 40 6.04 3.20 -0.95
C VAL A 40 6.28 3.93 0.35
N ALA A 41 6.83 3.19 1.31
CA ALA A 41 7.06 3.61 2.68
C ALA A 41 8.14 4.70 2.79
N GLU A 42 9.03 4.79 1.80
CA GLU A 42 10.00 5.87 1.64
C GLU A 42 9.39 7.20 1.17
N ILE A 43 8.11 7.24 0.79
CA ILE A 43 7.45 8.47 0.33
C ILE A 43 7.20 9.39 1.52
N PRO A 44 7.91 10.53 1.68
CA PRO A 44 7.81 11.35 2.90
C PRO A 44 6.46 12.03 3.08
N SER A 45 5.72 12.20 1.98
CA SER A 45 4.39 12.79 2.01
C SER A 45 3.28 11.76 2.25
N LEU A 46 3.60 10.45 2.28
CA LEU A 46 2.62 9.40 2.48
C LEU A 46 2.13 9.42 3.92
N GLN A 47 0.80 9.42 4.06
CA GLN A 47 0.11 9.47 5.35
C GLN A 47 -0.73 8.23 5.57
N VAL A 48 -1.26 7.62 4.50
CA VAL A 48 -2.13 6.44 4.64
C VAL A 48 -2.01 5.47 3.47
N ILE A 49 -2.05 4.19 3.79
CA ILE A 49 -2.29 3.09 2.85
C ILE A 49 -3.63 2.45 3.20
N GLU A 50 -4.56 2.45 2.26
CA GLU A 50 -5.84 1.77 2.38
C GLU A 50 -5.84 0.51 1.51
N LEU A 51 -6.07 -0.64 2.11
CA LEU A 51 -6.26 -1.92 1.41
C LEU A 51 -7.74 -2.30 1.49
N HIS A 52 -8.37 -2.54 0.36
CA HIS A 52 -9.75 -3.03 0.27
C HIS A 52 -9.75 -4.34 -0.52
N TYR A 53 -10.25 -5.42 0.07
CA TYR A 53 -10.33 -6.72 -0.62
C TYR A 53 -8.97 -7.17 -1.23
N CYS A 54 -7.88 -6.95 -0.51
CA CYS A 54 -6.53 -7.32 -0.95
C CYS A 54 -6.11 -8.69 -0.41
N SER A 55 -4.99 -9.22 -0.87
CA SER A 55 -4.48 -10.49 -0.39
C SER A 55 -4.04 -10.38 1.09
N LYS A 56 -4.16 -11.48 1.84
CA LYS A 56 -3.70 -11.57 3.23
C LYS A 56 -2.20 -11.29 3.35
N SER A 57 -1.44 -11.64 2.32
CA SER A 57 0.00 -11.34 2.23
C SER A 57 0.24 -9.84 2.13
N SER A 58 -0.54 -9.14 1.31
CA SER A 58 -0.47 -7.67 1.19
C SER A 58 -0.79 -6.99 2.52
N GLU A 59 -1.82 -7.47 3.23
CA GLU A 59 -2.24 -6.94 4.53
C GLU A 59 -1.16 -7.12 5.60
N ILE A 60 -0.52 -8.30 5.67
CA ILE A 60 0.58 -8.59 6.59
C ILE A 60 1.77 -7.67 6.28
N SER A 61 2.19 -7.64 5.01
CA SER A 61 3.30 -6.80 4.55
C SER A 61 3.06 -5.31 4.85
N ALA A 62 1.84 -4.81 4.66
CA ALA A 62 1.49 -3.43 4.99
C ALA A 62 1.70 -3.12 6.48
N ARG A 63 1.24 -4.02 7.38
CA ARG A 63 1.40 -3.87 8.83
C ARG A 63 2.86 -3.95 9.26
N GLU A 64 3.62 -4.92 8.73
CA GLU A 64 5.05 -5.07 9.05
C GLU A 64 5.86 -3.82 8.72
N ILE A 65 5.53 -3.14 7.62
CA ILE A 65 6.21 -1.89 7.23
C ILE A 65 5.73 -0.73 8.10
N GLN A 66 4.44 -0.68 8.44
CA GLN A 66 3.91 0.31 9.37
C GLN A 66 4.66 0.27 10.71
N GLU A 67 4.88 -0.94 11.25
CA GLU A 67 5.64 -1.16 12.50
C GLU A 67 7.12 -0.76 12.38
N GLN A 68 7.71 -0.84 11.18
CA GLN A 68 9.12 -0.49 10.97
C GLN A 68 9.38 1.00 10.80
N ILE A 69 8.45 1.74 10.18
CA ILE A 69 8.67 3.15 9.79
C ILE A 69 7.86 4.14 10.64
N GLU A 70 6.70 3.74 11.15
CA GLU A 70 5.79 4.56 11.96
C GLU A 70 5.44 5.95 11.35
N ALA A 71 5.57 6.11 10.02
CA ALA A 71 5.38 7.40 9.33
C ALA A 71 4.01 7.56 8.65
N PHE A 72 3.23 6.49 8.54
CA PHE A 72 1.93 6.45 7.88
C PHE A 72 1.00 5.45 8.56
N ASP A 73 -0.30 5.62 8.32
CA ASP A 73 -1.34 4.71 8.80
C ASP A 73 -1.63 3.61 7.77
N VAL A 74 -1.97 2.42 8.26
CA VAL A 74 -2.50 1.33 7.44
C VAL A 74 -3.95 1.06 7.84
N VAL A 75 -4.86 1.17 6.87
CA VAL A 75 -6.28 0.88 7.04
C VAL A 75 -6.62 -0.30 6.15
N ILE A 76 -7.16 -1.36 6.73
CA ILE A 76 -7.52 -2.59 6.03
C ILE A 76 -9.04 -2.75 6.10
N HIS A 77 -9.65 -2.92 4.93
CA HIS A 77 -11.06 -3.23 4.72
C HIS A 77 -11.15 -4.62 4.07
N SER A 78 -11.14 -5.65 4.91
CA SER A 78 -11.44 -7.03 4.52
C SER A 78 -12.94 -7.29 4.76
N ASP A 79 -13.60 -8.10 3.93
CA ASP A 79 -14.93 -8.60 4.28
C ASP A 79 -14.81 -9.56 5.48
N GLU A 80 -15.76 -9.46 6.42
CA GLU A 80 -16.03 -10.51 7.41
C GLU A 80 -16.61 -11.77 6.76
#